data_AF-A0A565CIT1-F1
#
_entry.id   AF-A0A565CIT1-F1
#
_cell.length_a   1.000
_cell.length_b   1.000
_cell.length_c   1.000
_cell.angle_alpha   90.00
_cell.angle_beta   90.00
_cell.angle_gamma   90.00
#
_symmetry.space_group_name_H-M   'P 1'
#
loop_
_entity.id
_entity.type
_entity.pdbx_description
1 polymer ?
#
loop_
_entity_poly.entity_id
_entity_poly.type
_entity_poly.pdbx_seq_one_letter_code
_entity_poly.pdbx_strand_id
1 'polypeptide(L)'
;MPKPNLPVPTSSFQVSNGGNQNREKKFGYLIYEVEPGFTVRLRKDIDPTMDPKKLKRIILNRVSAQRSRWKKRGYVEYLLKKKKELEMEVSVRRALLEMLNERTKCLNIKYRELEERTFATNQRLISAEAEAEGALAKLRELGDDIGSFDVTTLMNLLL
;
A
#
# COMPACT_ATOMS: atom_id res chain seq x y z
N MET A 1 24.48 46.03 15.90
CA MET A 1 23.88 44.87 16.59
C MET A 1 23.22 45.37 17.87
N PRO A 2 21.88 45.40 17.99
CA PRO A 2 21.25 45.79 19.25
C PRO A 2 21.44 44.67 20.27
N LYS A 3 21.76 45.04 21.51
CA LYS A 3 21.95 44.09 22.63
C LYS A 3 20.68 43.26 22.81
N PRO A 4 20.77 41.94 23.08
CA PRO A 4 19.58 41.18 23.45
C PRO A 4 19.07 41.74 24.78
N ASN A 5 17.91 42.39 24.73
CA ASN A 5 17.24 42.92 25.92
C ASN A 5 17.03 41.78 26.92
N LEU A 6 17.40 42.03 28.17
CA LEU A 6 17.18 41.10 29.27
C LEU A 6 15.67 40.81 29.38
N PRO A 7 15.26 39.54 29.54
CA PRO A 7 13.84 39.18 29.59
C PRO A 7 13.19 39.78 30.84
N VAL A 8 12.13 40.55 30.63
CA VAL A 8 11.36 41.21 31.69
C VAL A 8 10.44 40.16 32.35
N PRO A 9 10.49 39.97 33.68
CA PRO A 9 9.62 39.02 34.35
C PRO A 9 8.17 39.50 34.36
N THR A 10 7.26 38.77 33.71
CA THR A 10 5.82 39.02 33.83
C THR A 10 5.28 38.19 35.00
N SER A 11 5.05 38.85 36.14
CA SER A 11 4.43 38.22 37.33
C SER A 11 2.94 37.99 37.08
N SER A 12 2.56 36.90 36.41
CA SER A 12 1.17 36.48 36.34
C SER A 12 0.84 35.48 37.45
N PHE A 13 -0.03 35.91 38.38
CA PHE A 13 -0.60 35.03 39.40
C PHE A 13 -1.67 34.14 38.74
N GLN A 14 -1.40 32.85 38.57
CA GLN A 14 -2.47 31.89 38.29
C GLN A 14 -3.02 31.36 39.61
N VAL A 15 -4.24 31.80 39.95
CA VAL A 15 -5.03 31.26 41.07
C VAL A 15 -5.62 29.92 40.62
N SER A 16 -5.17 28.83 41.21
CA SER A 16 -5.84 27.53 41.10
C SER A 16 -6.96 27.49 42.14
N ASN A 17 -8.21 27.47 41.68
CA ASN A 17 -9.38 27.17 42.51
C ASN A 17 -9.47 25.66 42.68
N GLY A 18 -8.94 25.15 43.78
CA GLY A 18 -9.13 23.78 44.24
C GLY A 18 -9.04 23.77 45.75
N GLY A 19 -10.19 23.77 46.42
CA GLY A 19 -10.28 23.82 47.88
C GLY A 19 -9.66 22.58 48.51
N ASN A 20 -8.60 22.77 49.28
CA ASN A 20 -8.25 21.86 50.36
C ASN A 20 -7.51 22.62 51.45
N GLN A 21 -8.02 22.54 52.69
CA GLN A 21 -7.44 23.21 53.85
C GLN A 21 -6.20 22.46 54.31
N ASN A 22 -5.07 22.70 53.64
CA ASN A 22 -3.76 22.49 54.21
C ASN A 22 -2.96 23.78 53.99
N ARG A 23 -2.14 24.16 54.97
CA ARG A 23 -1.34 25.40 54.94
C ARG A 23 -0.28 25.29 53.83
N GLU A 24 -0.70 25.42 52.59
CA GLU A 24 0.18 25.41 51.43
C GLU A 24 0.95 26.72 51.44
N LYS A 25 2.26 26.64 51.75
CA LYS A 25 3.20 27.70 51.39
C LYS A 25 2.96 28.02 49.92
N LYS A 26 2.34 29.18 49.65
CA LYS A 26 2.06 29.66 48.30
C LYS A 26 3.39 29.94 47.60
N PHE A 27 3.96 28.91 47.02
CA PHE A 27 5.15 28.99 46.18
C PHE A 27 4.77 29.72 44.90
N GLY A 28 4.98 31.03 44.85
CA GLY A 28 4.75 31.79 43.63
C GLY A 28 5.69 31.29 42.55
N TYR A 29 5.20 31.09 41.33
CA TYR A 29 6.05 30.73 40.19
C TYR A 29 6.35 31.99 39.39
N LEU A 30 7.60 32.15 38.98
CA LEU A 30 8.00 33.14 37.99
C LEU A 30 7.96 32.47 36.62
N ILE A 31 7.21 33.04 35.69
CA ILE A 31 7.04 32.52 34.33
C ILE A 31 7.94 33.37 33.42
N TYR A 32 8.89 32.71 32.76
CA TYR A 32 9.73 33.34 31.73
C TYR A 32 9.30 32.84 30.36
N GLU A 33 8.86 33.74 29.48
CA GLU A 33 8.81 33.44 28.05
C GLU A 33 10.20 33.60 27.46
N VAL A 34 10.71 32.54 26.83
CA VAL A 34 12.03 32.54 26.18
C VAL A 34 11.89 32.55 24.66
N GLU A 35 10.90 31.84 24.13
CA GLU A 35 10.45 31.87 22.74
C GLU A 35 8.91 31.88 22.72
N PRO A 36 8.26 32.43 21.69
CA PRO A 36 6.80 32.41 21.58
C PRO A 36 6.23 30.99 21.75
N GLY A 37 5.38 30.79 22.77
CA GLY A 37 4.79 29.49 23.10
C GLY A 37 5.64 28.58 24.03
N PHE A 38 6.85 29.00 24.42
CA PHE A 38 7.73 28.27 25.33
C PHE A 38 7.94 29.04 26.64
N THR A 39 7.20 28.63 27.68
CA THR A 39 7.25 29.23 29.02
C THR A 39 8.01 28.35 30.02
N VAL A 40 8.95 28.94 30.75
CA VAL A 40 9.67 28.29 31.85
C VAL A 40 9.09 28.75 33.17
N ARG A 41 8.50 27.80 33.94
CA ARG A 41 8.04 28.04 35.31
C ARG A 41 9.18 27.79 36.29
N LEU A 42 9.60 28.83 37.00
CA LEU A 42 10.63 28.73 38.04
C LEU A 42 9.97 29.00 39.40
N ARG A 43 10.30 28.24 40.44
CA ARG A 43 9.79 28.54 41.80
C ARG A 43 10.38 29.88 42.26
N LYS A 44 9.62 30.69 43.01
CA LYS A 44 10.11 31.98 43.56
C LYS A 44 11.29 31.82 44.50
N ASP A 45 11.45 30.65 45.11
CA ASP A 45 12.50 30.33 46.11
C ASP A 45 13.80 29.87 45.44
N ILE A 46 14.10 30.42 44.26
CA ILE A 46 15.45 30.35 43.74
C ILE A 46 16.32 31.04 44.77
N ASP A 47 17.26 30.30 45.33
CA ASP A 47 18.28 30.83 46.21
C ASP A 47 18.92 32.06 45.53
N PRO A 48 18.77 33.27 46.10
CA PRO A 48 19.34 34.49 45.52
C PRO A 48 20.88 34.44 45.45
N THR A 49 21.49 33.49 46.17
CA THR A 49 22.93 33.20 46.14
C THR A 49 23.34 32.22 45.03
N MET A 50 22.38 31.69 44.24
CA MET A 50 22.69 30.73 43.19
C MET A 50 23.47 31.38 42.04
N ASP A 51 24.56 30.73 41.64
CA ASP A 51 25.41 31.17 40.52
C ASP A 51 24.56 31.49 39.27
N PRO A 52 24.66 32.71 38.72
CA PRO A 52 23.92 33.11 37.53
C PRO A 52 24.17 32.21 36.32
N LYS A 53 25.34 31.58 36.18
CA LYS A 53 25.59 30.62 35.09
C LYS A 53 24.74 29.36 35.25
N LYS A 54 24.63 28.83 36.47
CA LYS A 54 23.78 27.68 36.79
C LYS A 54 22.31 27.98 36.51
N LEU A 55 21.85 29.17 36.90
CA LEU A 55 20.48 29.61 36.64
C LEU A 55 20.16 29.67 35.14
N LYS A 56 21.05 30.29 34.35
CA LYS A 56 20.92 30.32 32.88
C LYS A 56 20.87 28.91 32.28
N ARG A 57 21.73 27.99 32.73
CA ARG A 57 21.74 26.60 32.27
C ARG A 57 20.42 25.88 32.55
N ILE A 58 19.84 26.06 33.74
CA ILE A 58 18.56 25.46 34.12
C ILE A 58 17.44 25.96 33.20
N ILE A 59 17.39 27.27 32.95
CA ILE A 59 16.38 27.87 32.06
C ILE A 59 16.53 27.33 30.64
N LEU A 60 17.75 27.37 30.08
CA LEU A 60 18.03 26.91 28.72
C LEU A 60 17.71 25.42 28.50
N ASN A 61 18.06 24.55 29.47
CA ASN A 61 17.76 23.12 29.38
C ASN A 61 16.24 22.85 29.42
N ARG A 62 15.49 23.62 30.22
CA ARG A 62 14.03 23.51 30.24
C ARG A 62 13.41 23.89 28.91
N VAL A 63 13.88 24.97 28.29
CA VAL A 63 13.41 25.39 26.95
C VAL A 63 13.77 24.35 25.91
N SER A 64 15.02 23.86 25.90
CA SER A 64 15.44 22.84 24.92
C SER A 64 14.68 21.52 25.08
N ALA A 65 14.40 21.11 26.32
CA ALA A 65 13.58 19.94 26.61
C ALA A 65 12.12 20.12 26.14
N GLN A 66 11.51 21.29 26.36
CA GLN A 66 10.18 21.60 25.84
C GLN A 66 10.15 21.59 24.32
N ARG A 67 11.12 22.22 23.67
CA ARG A 67 11.25 22.24 22.20
C ARG A 67 11.44 20.85 21.63
N SER A 68 12.25 20.02 22.29
CA SER A 68 12.44 18.61 21.93
C SER A 68 11.13 17.83 22.03
N ARG A 69 10.38 17.98 23.13
CA ARG A 69 9.05 17.35 23.30
C ARG A 69 8.05 17.82 22.24
N TRP A 70 8.03 19.11 21.92
CA TRP A 70 7.16 19.68 20.89
C TRP A 70 7.47 19.10 19.50
N LYS A 71 8.75 19.09 19.10
CA LYS A 71 9.19 18.47 17.84
C LYS A 71 8.84 16.98 17.77
N LYS A 72 9.10 16.23 18.85
CA LYS A 72 8.79 14.79 18.91
C LYS A 72 7.29 14.54 18.75
N ARG A 73 6.43 15.36 19.39
CA ARG A 73 4.98 15.28 19.24
C ARG A 73 4.54 15.52 17.79
N GLY A 74 5.01 16.60 17.17
CA GLY A 74 4.71 16.90 15.78
C GLY A 74 5.19 15.80 14.81
N TYR A 75 6.36 15.21 15.06
CA TYR A 75 6.86 14.09 14.26
C TYR A 75 5.99 12.83 14.42
N VAL A 76 5.52 12.52 15.64
CA VAL A 76 4.58 11.41 15.88
C VAL A 76 3.26 11.65 15.15
N GLU A 77 2.71 12.87 15.21
CA GLU A 77 1.49 13.25 14.48
C GLU A 77 1.67 13.10 12.96
N TYR A 78 2.82 13.55 12.43
CA TYR A 78 3.19 13.36 11.03
C TYR A 78 3.23 11.87 10.66
N LEU A 79 3.91 11.03 11.46
CA LEU A 79 3.99 9.59 11.21
C LEU A 79 2.62 8.92 11.25
N LEU A 80 1.74 9.32 12.18
CA LEU A 80 0.37 8.80 12.24
C LEU A 80 -0.44 9.17 11.00
N LYS A 81 -0.32 10.41 10.51
CA LYS A 81 -0.96 10.82 9.25
C LYS A 81 -0.40 10.01 8.08
N LYS A 82 0.93 9.89 7.99
CA LYS A 82 1.58 9.15 6.91
C LYS A 82 1.21 7.67 6.90
N LYS A 83 1.11 7.05 8.08
CA LYS A 83 0.62 5.68 8.24
C LYS A 83 -0.79 5.51 7.66
N LYS A 84 -1.72 6.40 8.01
CA LYS A 84 -3.10 6.35 7.50
C LYS A 84 -3.17 6.50 5.97
N GLU A 85 -2.39 7.42 5.41
CA GLU A 85 -2.29 7.61 3.95
C GLU A 85 -1.80 6.33 3.26
N LEU A 86 -0.74 5.71 3.79
CA LEU A 86 -0.20 4.46 3.24
C LEU A 86 -1.16 3.28 3.41
N GLU A 87 -1.86 3.17 4.54
CA GLU A 87 -2.88 2.13 4.75
C GLU A 87 -4.04 2.25 3.74
N MET A 88 -4.48 3.48 3.46
CA MET A 88 -5.48 3.74 2.43
C MET A 88 -4.96 3.37 1.03
N GLU A 89 -3.72 3.77 0.69
CA GLU A 89 -3.11 3.42 -0.60
C GLU A 89 -2.98 1.90 -0.77
N VAL A 90 -2.54 1.18 0.27
CA VAL A 90 -2.46 -0.27 0.29
C VAL A 90 -3.85 -0.90 0.10
N SER A 91 -4.88 -0.37 0.76
CA SER A 91 -6.25 -0.86 0.60
C SER A 91 -6.76 -0.72 -0.83
N VAL A 92 -6.54 0.44 -1.45
CA VAL A 92 -6.93 0.68 -2.86
C VAL A 92 -6.16 -0.25 -3.80
N ARG A 93 -4.84 -0.37 -3.62
CA ARG A 93 -4.00 -1.26 -4.44
C ARG A 93 -4.41 -2.72 -4.32
N ARG A 94 -4.82 -3.20 -3.13
CA ARG A 94 -5.32 -4.58 -2.93
C ARG A 94 -6.60 -4.83 -3.73
N ALA A 95 -7.57 -3.93 -3.65
CA ALA A 95 -8.82 -4.06 -4.41
C ALA A 95 -8.56 -4.09 -5.93
N LEU A 96 -7.66 -3.22 -6.42
CA LEU A 96 -7.27 -3.23 -7.83
C LEU A 96 -6.57 -4.53 -8.25
N LEU A 97 -5.70 -5.07 -7.39
CA LEU A 97 -5.00 -6.32 -7.65
C LEU A 97 -5.97 -7.51 -7.70
N GLU A 98 -6.95 -7.56 -6.80
CA GLU A 98 -8.00 -8.59 -6.79
C GLU A 98 -8.82 -8.56 -8.09
N MET A 99 -9.30 -7.37 -8.49
CA MET A 99 -10.02 -7.19 -9.75
C MET A 99 -9.19 -7.63 -10.97
N LEU A 100 -7.90 -7.29 -11.02
CA LEU A 100 -7.03 -7.72 -12.11
C LEU A 100 -6.79 -9.23 -12.10
N ASN A 101 -6.63 -9.84 -10.93
CA ASN A 101 -6.46 -11.27 -10.78
C ASN A 101 -7.70 -12.03 -11.27
N GLU A 102 -8.90 -11.56 -10.92
CA GLU A 102 -10.17 -12.10 -11.44
C GLU A 102 -10.24 -12.01 -12.97
N ARG A 103 -9.89 -10.85 -13.54
CA ARG A 103 -9.86 -10.66 -14.99
C ARG A 103 -8.88 -11.62 -15.67
N THR A 104 -7.68 -11.78 -15.12
CA THR A 104 -6.68 -12.72 -15.64
C THR A 104 -7.18 -14.17 -15.57
N LYS A 105 -7.81 -14.59 -14.47
CA LYS A 105 -8.41 -15.93 -14.36
C LYS A 105 -9.47 -16.15 -15.45
N CYS A 106 -10.38 -15.21 -15.62
CA CYS A 106 -11.42 -15.29 -16.66
C CYS A 106 -10.81 -15.39 -18.07
N LEU A 107 -9.77 -14.60 -18.35
CA LEU A 107 -9.07 -14.66 -19.65
C LEU A 107 -8.36 -15.99 -19.86
N ASN A 108 -7.71 -16.54 -18.83
CA ASN A 108 -7.04 -17.83 -18.91
C ASN A 108 -8.02 -19.00 -19.15
N ILE A 109 -9.21 -18.94 -18.54
CA ILE A 109 -10.28 -19.92 -18.80
C ILE A 109 -10.70 -19.84 -20.28
N LYS A 110 -11.02 -18.63 -20.77
CA LYS A 110 -11.41 -18.42 -22.17
C LYS A 110 -10.32 -18.85 -23.16
N TYR A 111 -9.06 -18.59 -22.82
CA TYR A 111 -7.92 -19.01 -23.63
C TYR A 111 -7.86 -20.55 -23.74
N ARG A 112 -7.99 -21.25 -22.62
CA ARG A 112 -8.01 -22.72 -22.59
C ARG A 112 -9.18 -23.29 -23.38
N GLU A 113 -10.38 -22.73 -23.23
CA GLU A 113 -11.55 -23.15 -24.02
C GLU A 113 -11.32 -23.00 -25.53
N LEU A 114 -10.64 -21.93 -25.95
CA LEU A 114 -10.32 -21.70 -27.35
C LEU A 114 -9.26 -22.69 -27.86
N GLU A 115 -8.25 -22.98 -27.04
CA GLU A 115 -7.21 -23.98 -27.33
C GLU A 115 -7.82 -25.38 -27.50
N GLU A 116 -8.70 -25.78 -26.59
CA GLU A 116 -9.44 -27.05 -26.67
C GLU A 116 -10.31 -27.14 -27.92
N ARG A 117 -11.03 -26.07 -28.29
CA ARG A 117 -11.83 -26.03 -29.53
C ARG A 117 -10.95 -26.13 -30.78
N THR A 118 -9.80 -25.47 -30.77
CA THR A 118 -8.86 -25.49 -31.89
C THR A 118 -8.31 -26.90 -32.06
N PHE A 119 -7.90 -27.54 -30.97
CA PHE A 119 -7.44 -28.92 -30.97
C PHE A 119 -8.52 -29.89 -31.48
N ALA A 120 -9.75 -29.80 -30.96
CA ALA A 120 -10.86 -30.64 -31.39
C ALA A 120 -11.19 -30.46 -32.89
N THR A 121 -11.11 -29.22 -33.38
CA THR A 121 -11.34 -28.92 -34.80
C THR A 121 -10.24 -29.52 -35.68
N ASN A 122 -8.99 -29.37 -35.27
CA ASN A 122 -7.85 -29.97 -35.98
C ASN A 122 -7.95 -31.50 -36.02
N GLN A 123 -8.33 -32.13 -34.90
CA GLN A 123 -8.49 -33.58 -34.84
C GLN A 123 -9.61 -34.08 -35.77
N ARG A 124 -10.72 -33.33 -35.87
CA ARG A 124 -11.80 -33.65 -36.81
C ARG A 124 -11.35 -33.53 -38.26
N LEU A 125 -10.55 -32.51 -38.58
CA LEU A 125 -9.98 -32.34 -39.92
C LEU A 125 -9.10 -33.52 -40.31
N ILE A 126 -8.16 -33.90 -39.44
CA ILE A 126 -7.28 -35.07 -39.66
C ILE A 126 -8.10 -36.34 -39.86
N SER A 127 -9.14 -36.54 -39.05
CA SER A 127 -9.99 -37.73 -39.16
C SER A 127 -10.77 -37.77 -40.48
N ALA A 128 -11.32 -36.63 -40.90
CA ALA A 128 -12.03 -36.51 -42.17
C ALA A 128 -11.10 -36.71 -43.38
N GLU A 129 -9.86 -36.22 -43.29
CA GLU A 129 -8.83 -36.44 -44.32
C GLU A 129 -8.48 -37.94 -44.44
N ALA A 130 -8.28 -38.63 -43.32
CA ALA A 130 -8.04 -40.07 -43.30
C ALA A 130 -9.22 -40.88 -43.89
N GLU A 131 -10.46 -40.48 -43.58
CA GLU A 131 -11.65 -41.10 -44.18
C GLU A 131 -11.71 -40.89 -45.70
N ALA A 132 -11.40 -39.68 -46.17
CA ALA A 132 -11.35 -39.35 -47.59
C ALA A 132 -10.27 -40.13 -48.33
N GLU A 133 -9.05 -40.23 -47.77
CA GLU A 133 -7.97 -41.05 -48.32
C GLU A 133 -8.38 -42.53 -48.39
N GLY A 134 -9.02 -43.06 -47.35
CA GLY A 134 -9.53 -44.43 -47.35
C GLY A 134 -10.61 -44.67 -48.41
N ALA A 135 -11.49 -43.70 -48.67
CA ALA A 135 -12.48 -43.79 -49.74
C ALA A 135 -11.83 -43.74 -51.13
N LEU A 136 -10.82 -42.88 -51.33
CA LEU A 136 -10.07 -42.80 -52.58
C LEU A 136 -9.31 -44.09 -52.87
N ALA A 137 -8.70 -44.71 -51.86
CA ALA A 137 -8.01 -46.00 -52.00
C ALA A 137 -8.97 -47.10 -52.48
N LYS A 138 -10.17 -47.20 -51.89
CA LYS A 138 -11.20 -48.17 -52.32
C LYS A 138 -11.69 -47.93 -53.75
N LEU A 139 -11.86 -46.67 -54.15
CA LEU A 139 -12.25 -46.34 -55.52
C LEU A 139 -11.16 -46.73 -56.52
N ARG A 140 -9.88 -46.61 -56.14
CA ARG A 140 -8.75 -47.04 -56.96
C ARG A 140 -8.74 -48.56 -57.13
N GLU A 141 -8.92 -49.32 -56.05
CA GLU A 141 -9.04 -50.79 -56.10
C GLU A 141 -10.19 -51.23 -57.03
N LEU A 142 -11.39 -50.66 -56.87
CA LEU A 142 -12.53 -50.98 -57.74
C LEU A 142 -12.28 -50.60 -59.21
N GLY A 143 -11.57 -49.49 -59.47
CA GLY A 143 -11.19 -49.08 -60.82
C GLY A 143 -10.20 -50.04 -61.47
N ASP A 144 -9.21 -50.51 -60.71
CA ASP A 144 -8.23 -51.51 -61.16
C ASP A 144 -8.93 -52.87 -61.44
N ASP A 145 -9.90 -53.26 -60.60
CA ASP A 145 -10.72 -54.45 -60.82
C ASP A 145 -11.54 -54.37 -62.12
N ILE A 146 -12.22 -53.25 -62.38
CA ILE A 146 -12.98 -53.03 -63.64
C ILE A 146 -12.04 -53.07 -64.85
N GLY A 147 -10.85 -52.47 -64.75
CA GLY A 147 -9.85 -52.49 -65.81
C GLY A 147 -9.26 -53.89 -66.10
N SER A 148 -9.39 -54.82 -65.15
CA SER A 148 -8.93 -56.22 -65.29
C SER A 148 -9.94 -57.15 -65.99
N PHE A 149 -11.20 -56.72 -66.16
CA PHE A 149 -12.20 -57.50 -66.87
C PHE A 149 -11.92 -57.53 -68.38
N ASP A 150 -11.54 -58.69 -68.91
CA ASP A 150 -11.36 -58.90 -70.35
C ASP A 150 -12.70 -58.75 -71.10
N VAL A 151 -12.64 -58.31 -72.36
CA VAL A 151 -13.81 -58.01 -73.22
C VAL A 151 -14.74 -59.22 -73.35
N THR A 152 -14.17 -60.43 -73.33
CA THR A 152 -14.85 -61.73 -73.31
C THR A 152 -15.67 -61.96 -72.04
N THR A 153 -15.21 -61.49 -70.88
CA THR A 153 -15.93 -61.63 -69.61
C THR A 153 -17.11 -60.67 -69.52
N LEU A 154 -16.96 -59.45 -70.06
CA LEU A 154 -18.04 -58.47 -70.15
C LEU A 154 -19.12 -58.87 -71.16
N MET A 155 -18.75 -59.50 -72.28
CA MET A 155 -19.70 -60.00 -73.28
C MET A 155 -20.59 -61.15 -72.75
N ASN A 156 -20.09 -61.99 -71.83
CA ASN A 156 -20.86 -63.10 -71.25
C ASN A 156 -21.87 -62.69 -70.17
N LEU A 157 -21.77 -61.47 -69.62
CA LEU A 157 -22.69 -60.93 -68.61
C LEU A 157 -23.90 -60.17 -69.21
N LEU A 158 -23.88 -59.92 -70.52
CA LEU A 158 -24.87 -59.11 -71.25
C LEU A 158 -25.86 -59.95 -72.10
N LEU A 159 -25.77 -61.28 -72.06
CA LEU A 159 -26.66 -62.25 -72.71
C LEU A 159 -27.44 -63.05 -71.67
#